data_AF-A0A6P0PCW7-F1
#
_entry.id   AF-A0A6P0PCW7-F1
#
_cell.length_a   1.000
_cell.length_b   1.000
_cell.length_c   1.000
_cell.angle_alpha   90.00
_cell.angle_beta   90.00
_cell.angle_gamma   90.00
#
_symmetry.space_group_name_H-M   'P 1'
#
loop_
_entity.id
_entity.type
_entity.pdbx_description
1 polymer ?
#
loop_
_entity_poly.entity_id
_entity_poly.type
_entity_poly.pdbx_seq_one_letter_code
_entity_poly.pdbx_strand_id
1 'polypeptide(L)'
;LKQLAQNLESSSSALSRGFKELFGMSPMRYLKVRRLNALRQRLKVSDPENSTITTLAGQFGFWSAGHFARDYKAMFGELPSETLRKKA
;
A
#
# COMPACT_ATOMS: atom_id res chain seq x y z
N LEU A 1 7.99 -7.58 -10.86
CA LEU A 1 9.26 -6.88 -11.18
C LEU A 1 9.91 -7.44 -12.43
N LYS A 2 10.11 -8.75 -12.56
CA LYS A 2 10.67 -9.37 -13.78
C LYS A 2 9.91 -8.97 -15.06
N GLN A 3 8.59 -9.09 -15.08
CA GLN A 3 7.76 -8.66 -16.22
C GLN A 3 7.85 -7.15 -16.48
N LEU A 4 7.80 -6.32 -15.43
CA LEU A 4 7.94 -4.86 -15.58
C LEU A 4 9.32 -4.49 -16.13
N ALA A 5 10.38 -5.17 -15.68
CA ALA A 5 11.73 -4.96 -16.17
C ALA A 5 11.84 -5.39 -17.65
N GLN A 6 11.28 -6.55 -18.01
CA GLN A 6 11.22 -7.02 -19.41
C GLN A 6 10.49 -6.04 -20.33
N ASN A 7 9.34 -5.52 -19.90
CA ASN A 7 8.56 -4.53 -20.67
C ASN A 7 9.28 -3.18 -20.82
N LEU A 8 10.22 -2.88 -19.93
CA LEU A 8 11.04 -1.66 -19.95
C LEU A 8 12.45 -1.94 -20.53
N GLU A 9 12.65 -3.07 -21.20
CA GLU A 9 13.94 -3.50 -21.77
C GLU A 9 15.11 -3.44 -20.76
N SER A 10 14.81 -3.72 -19.49
CA SER A 10 15.73 -3.58 -18.37
C SER A 10 15.82 -4.86 -17.53
N SER A 11 16.84 -4.95 -16.68
CA SER A 11 16.97 -6.05 -15.72
C SER A 11 16.28 -5.72 -14.39
N SER A 12 15.89 -6.75 -13.64
CA SER A 12 15.29 -6.54 -12.30
C SER A 12 16.25 -5.80 -11.35
N SER A 13 17.56 -5.98 -11.52
CA SER A 13 18.61 -5.30 -10.76
C SER A 13 18.74 -3.83 -11.16
N ALA A 14 18.73 -3.53 -12.46
CA ALA A 14 18.75 -2.16 -12.96
C ALA A 14 17.50 -1.39 -12.52
N LEU A 15 16.31 -1.99 -12.64
CA LEU A 15 15.07 -1.41 -12.14
C LEU A 15 15.12 -1.16 -10.63
N SER A 16 15.61 -2.11 -9.84
CA SER A 16 15.74 -1.94 -8.39
C SER A 16 16.73 -0.83 -8.01
N ARG A 17 17.83 -0.69 -8.76
CA ARG A 17 18.80 0.39 -8.58
C ARG A 17 18.18 1.74 -8.93
N GLY A 18 17.52 1.87 -10.07
CA GLY A 18 16.84 3.09 -10.47
C GLY A 18 15.77 3.54 -9.46
N PHE A 19 15.01 2.60 -8.88
CA PHE A 19 14.08 2.93 -7.79
C PHE A 19 14.78 3.44 -6.53
N LYS A 20 15.94 2.87 -6.19
CA LYS A 20 16.72 3.34 -5.05
C LYS A 20 17.31 4.73 -5.30
N GLU A 21 17.76 5.02 -6.51
CA GLU A 21 18.30 6.32 -6.92
C GLU A 21 17.20 7.40 -6.98
N LEU A 22 16.05 7.10 -7.58
CA LEU A 22 14.96 8.07 -7.77
C LEU A 22 14.06 8.25 -6.55
N PHE A 23 13.78 7.18 -5.80
CA PHE A 23 12.81 7.19 -4.70
C PHE A 23 13.41 6.82 -3.34
N GLY A 24 14.72 6.54 -3.25
CA GLY A 24 15.37 6.14 -2.01
C GLY A 24 14.95 4.76 -1.48
N MET A 25 14.21 3.97 -2.26
CA MET A 25 13.61 2.72 -1.77
C MET A 25 13.48 1.65 -2.85
N SER A 26 13.26 0.40 -2.43
CA SER A 26 13.04 -0.69 -3.39
C SER A 26 11.67 -0.55 -4.09
N PRO A 27 11.51 -1.12 -5.31
CA PRO A 27 10.24 -1.10 -6.01
C PRO A 27 9.07 -1.69 -5.19
N MET A 28 9.33 -2.73 -4.40
CA MET A 28 8.32 -3.36 -3.55
C MET A 28 7.91 -2.47 -2.38
N ARG A 29 8.86 -1.75 -1.77
CA ARG A 29 8.56 -0.76 -0.74
C ARG A 29 7.75 0.39 -1.32
N TYR A 30 8.12 0.89 -2.49
CA TYR A 30 7.38 1.94 -3.18
C TYR A 30 5.92 1.52 -3.47
N LEU A 31 5.72 0.32 -4.03
CA LEU A 31 4.37 -0.19 -4.30
C LEU A 31 3.56 -0.38 -3.02
N LYS A 32 4.18 -0.84 -1.92
CA LYS A 32 3.50 -0.93 -0.62
C LYS A 32 3.06 0.46 -0.13
N VAL A 33 3.93 1.46 -0.18
CA VAL A 33 3.62 2.84 0.21
C VAL A 33 2.46 3.40 -0.61
N ARG A 34 2.50 3.22 -1.94
CA ARG A 34 1.42 3.64 -2.84
C ARG A 34 0.08 2.98 -2.48
N ARG A 35 0.08 1.66 -2.24
CA ARG A 35 -1.12 0.90 -1.85
C ARG A 35 -1.67 1.34 -0.49
N LEU A 36 -0.81 1.55 0.51
CA LEU A 36 -1.23 2.03 1.83
C LEU A 36 -1.87 3.43 1.77
N ASN A 37 -1.30 4.34 0.98
CA ASN A 37 -1.88 5.66 0.76
C ASN A 37 -3.24 5.59 0.06
N ALA A 38 -3.37 4.77 -0.99
CA ALA A 38 -4.64 4.60 -1.69
C ALA A 38 -5.71 3.97 -0.79
N LEU A 39 -5.34 2.95 0.00
CA LEU A 39 -6.22 2.36 1.01
C LEU A 39 -6.69 3.41 2.04
N ARG A 40 -5.79 4.27 2.53
CA ARG A 40 -6.15 5.36 3.45
C ARG A 40 -7.20 6.30 2.86
N GLN A 41 -7.04 6.71 1.60
CA GLN A 41 -8.03 7.55 0.92
C GLN A 41 -9.38 6.83 0.79
N ARG A 42 -9.36 5.53 0.46
CA ARG A 42 -10.57 4.73 0.37
C ARG A 42 -11.28 4.61 1.72
N LEU A 43 -10.54 4.38 2.80
CA LEU A 43 -11.07 4.29 4.17
C LEU A 43 -11.77 5.58 4.60
N LYS A 44 -11.19 6.75 4.28
CA LYS A 44 -11.76 8.05 4.64
C LYS A 44 -13.11 8.37 3.98
N VAL A 45 -13.38 7.78 2.82
CA VAL A 45 -14.63 7.99 2.06
C VAL A 45 -15.59 6.80 2.15
N SER A 46 -15.23 5.78 2.93
CA SER A 46 -16.04 4.58 3.13
C SER A 46 -16.96 4.75 4.32
N ASP A 47 -18.18 4.24 4.20
CA ASP A 47 -19.12 4.13 5.31
C ASP A 47 -18.69 2.98 6.25
N PRO A 48 -18.43 3.25 7.54
CA PRO A 48 -18.06 2.23 8.53
C PRO A 48 -19.12 1.15 8.74
N GLU A 49 -20.41 1.47 8.56
CA GLU A 49 -21.50 0.52 8.79
C GLU A 49 -21.61 -0.52 7.66
N ASN A 50 -21.16 -0.14 6.46
CA ASN A 50 -21.27 -0.94 5.24
C ASN A 50 -19.93 -1.44 4.68
N SER A 51 -18.81 -1.12 5.35
CA SER A 51 -17.46 -1.48 4.88
C SER A 51 -16.65 -2.19 5.96
N THR A 52 -15.97 -3.26 5.59
CA THR A 52 -14.99 -3.90 6.49
C THR A 52 -13.56 -3.58 6.08
N ILE A 53 -12.67 -3.51 7.06
CA ILE A 53 -11.24 -3.31 6.85
C ILE A 53 -10.66 -4.41 5.95
N THR A 54 -11.05 -5.67 6.14
CA THR A 54 -10.57 -6.81 5.35
C THR A 54 -10.97 -6.69 3.89
N THR A 55 -12.24 -6.36 3.60
CA THR A 55 -12.72 -6.20 2.23
C THR A 55 -11.99 -5.05 1.53
N LEU A 56 -11.86 -3.90 2.18
CA LEU A 56 -11.14 -2.76 1.61
C LEU A 56 -9.66 -3.08 1.40
N ALA A 57 -8.99 -3.67 2.38
CA ALA A 57 -7.57 -4.03 2.29
C ALA A 57 -7.31 -5.05 1.15
N GLY A 58 -8.21 -6.01 0.96
CA GLY A 58 -8.15 -6.99 -0.14
C GLY A 58 -8.15 -6.34 -1.52
N GLN A 59 -8.93 -5.28 -1.74
CA GLN A 59 -8.96 -4.53 -3.01
C GLN A 59 -7.60 -3.88 -3.35
N PHE A 60 -6.77 -3.59 -2.35
CA PHE A 60 -5.41 -3.05 -2.54
C PHE A 60 -4.32 -4.13 -2.47
N GLY A 61 -4.70 -5.41 -2.43
CA GLY A 61 -3.78 -6.55 -2.44
C GLY A 61 -3.19 -6.89 -1.08
N PHE A 62 -3.85 -6.51 0.02
CA PHE A 62 -3.47 -6.91 1.38
C PHE A 62 -4.34 -8.07 1.86
N TRP A 63 -3.75 -9.27 1.90
CA TRP A 63 -4.45 -10.50 2.29
C TRP A 63 -4.28 -10.86 3.76
N SER A 64 -3.28 -10.30 4.44
CA SER A 64 -3.02 -10.54 5.86
C SER A 64 -3.34 -9.30 6.68
N ALA A 65 -4.49 -9.34 7.38
CA ALA A 65 -5.02 -8.22 8.15
C ALA A 65 -4.01 -7.67 9.17
N GLY A 66 -3.35 -8.55 9.93
CA GLY A 66 -2.39 -8.13 10.96
C GLY A 66 -1.10 -7.51 10.39
N HIS A 67 -0.56 -8.07 9.30
CA HIS A 67 0.68 -7.55 8.71
C HIS A 67 0.46 -6.17 8.10
N PHE A 68 -0.60 -5.98 7.31
CA PHE A 68 -0.84 -4.68 6.71
C PHE A 68 -1.27 -3.64 7.75
N ALA A 69 -2.05 -4.01 8.77
CA ALA A 69 -2.45 -3.07 9.83
C ALA A 69 -1.23 -2.54 10.60
N ARG A 70 -0.22 -3.38 10.84
CA ARG A 70 1.07 -2.96 11.41
C ARG A 70 1.81 -1.99 10.50
N ASP A 71 1.95 -2.33 9.22
CA ASP A 71 2.59 -1.46 8.22
C ASP A 71 1.85 -0.11 8.08
N TYR A 72 0.52 -0.15 8.14
CA TYR A 72 -0.35 1.02 8.09
C TYR A 72 -0.14 1.93 9.31
N LYS A 73 -0.18 1.36 10.52
CA LYS A 73 0.09 2.10 11.77
C LYS A 73 1.49 2.70 11.79
N ALA A 74 2.50 1.95 11.34
CA ALA A 74 3.86 2.45 11.23
C ALA A 74 3.99 3.65 10.28
N MET A 75 3.16 3.72 9.24
CA MET A 75 3.18 4.81 8.25
C MET A 75 2.33 6.02 8.65
N PHE A 76 1.17 5.81 9.29
CA PHE A 76 0.18 6.86 9.52
C PHE A 76 -0.09 7.20 10.99
N GLY A 77 0.50 6.45 11.92
CA GLY A 77 0.33 6.66 13.36
C GLY A 77 -1.00 6.16 13.95
N GLU A 78 -1.89 5.63 13.12
CA GLU A 78 -3.23 5.14 13.50
C GLU A 78 -3.54 3.81 12.82
N LEU A 79 -4.46 3.02 13.37
CA LEU A 79 -4.95 1.79 12.77
C LEU A 79 -5.90 2.09 11.59
N PRO A 80 -6.02 1.18 10.61
CA PRO A 80 -6.99 1.31 9.52
C PRO A 80 -8.43 1.50 10.00
N SER A 81 -8.80 0.83 11.10
CA SER A 81 -10.12 0.94 11.75
C SER A 81 -10.37 2.32 12.35
N GLU A 82 -9.33 2.96 12.88
CA GLU A 82 -9.41 4.33 13.38
C GLU A 82 -9.63 5.31 12.23
N THR A 83 -8.92 5.15 11.11
CA THR A 83 -9.17 5.96 9.91
C THR A 83 -10.59 5.78 9.38
N LEU A 84 -11.09 4.54 9.29
CA LEU A 84 -12.45 4.27 8.79
C LEU A 84 -13.50 4.93 9.68
N ARG A 85 -13.35 4.85 11.02
CA ARG A 85 -14.33 5.40 11.97
C ARG A 85 -14.28 6.93 12.11
N LYS A 86 -13.23 7.60 11.61
CA LYS A 86 -13.18 9.06 11.59
C LYS A 86 -14.16 9.57 10.53
N LYS A 87 -15.30 10.09 10.98
CA LYS A 87 -16.18 10.89 10.11
C LYS A 87 -15.38 12.06 9.56
N ALA A 88 -15.39 12.23 8.25
CA ALA A 88 -14.92 13.45 7.59
C ALA A 88 -15.84 14.63 7.95
#